data_AF-A0A4U7JNN0-F1
#
_entry.id   AF-A0A4U7JNN0-F1
#
_cell.length_a   1.000
_cell.length_b   1.000
_cell.length_c   1.000
_cell.angle_alpha   90.00
_cell.angle_beta   90.00
_cell.angle_gamma   90.00
#
_symmetry.space_group_name_H-M   'P 1'
#
loop_
_entity.id
_entity.type
_entity.pdbx_description
1 polymer ?
#
loop_
_entity_poly.entity_id
_entity_poly.type
_entity_poly.pdbx_seq_one_letter_code
_entity_poly.pdbx_strand_id
1 'polypeptide(L)'
;MSIRPVDFQVMYPKSSELAKTYSDETNKNHAINQQLAEQNRDKIDNSLKQVVARENVHGGRIERKDENDKSKQQKEKNKKQKKPENMPTIDIKI
;
A
#
# COMPACT_ATOMS: atom_id res chain seq x y z
N MET A 1 -10.04 -48.28 52.84
CA MET A 1 -10.11 -46.80 52.82
C MET A 1 -11.43 -46.41 52.16
N SER A 2 -12.38 -45.82 52.90
CA SER A 2 -13.60 -45.26 52.33
C SER A 2 -13.37 -43.78 52.00
N ILE A 3 -13.62 -43.42 50.74
CA ILE A 3 -13.59 -42.02 50.29
C ILE A 3 -14.73 -41.27 50.99
N ARG A 4 -14.45 -40.11 51.58
CA ARG A 4 -15.48 -39.30 52.25
C ARG A 4 -16.24 -38.47 51.21
N PRO A 5 -17.54 -38.19 51.39
CA PRO A 5 -18.33 -37.37 50.45
C PRO A 5 -17.75 -35.98 50.15
N VAL A 6 -16.98 -35.41 51.09
CA VAL A 6 -16.23 -34.14 50.89
C VAL A 6 -15.11 -34.27 49.86
N ASP A 7 -14.47 -35.44 49.77
CA ASP A 7 -13.39 -35.69 48.81
C ASP A 7 -13.97 -35.76 47.37
N PHE A 8 -15.23 -36.19 47.21
CA PHE A 8 -15.95 -36.13 45.92
C PHE A 8 -16.23 -34.70 45.45
N GLN A 9 -16.51 -33.76 46.36
CA GLN A 9 -16.78 -32.37 45.98
C GLN A 9 -15.55 -31.66 45.42
N VAL A 10 -14.34 -32.11 45.78
CA VAL A 10 -13.06 -31.59 45.26
C VAL A 10 -12.69 -32.27 43.94
N MET A 11 -13.07 -33.53 43.76
CA MET A 11 -12.81 -34.29 42.53
C MET A 11 -13.63 -33.85 41.31
N TYR A 12 -14.86 -33.36 41.52
CA TYR A 12 -15.69 -32.88 40.41
C TYR A 12 -15.34 -31.43 40.07
N PRO A 13 -14.88 -31.13 38.83
CA PRO A 13 -14.68 -29.77 38.42
C PRO A 13 -16.00 -29.03 38.58
N LYS A 14 -15.98 -27.92 39.32
CA LYS A 14 -17.20 -27.12 39.48
C LYS A 14 -17.56 -26.61 38.09
N SER A 15 -18.82 -26.69 37.70
CA SER A 15 -19.30 -26.18 36.41
C SER A 15 -18.87 -24.73 36.16
N SER A 16 -18.67 -23.94 37.22
CA SER A 16 -18.11 -22.59 37.16
C SER A 16 -16.66 -22.52 36.67
N GLU A 17 -15.82 -23.50 36.98
CA GLU A 17 -14.41 -23.53 36.55
C GLU A 17 -14.33 -23.86 35.06
N LEU A 18 -15.11 -24.83 34.59
CA LEU A 18 -15.22 -25.16 33.16
C LEU A 18 -15.80 -24.00 32.34
N ALA A 19 -16.78 -23.29 32.89
CA ALA A 19 -17.34 -22.10 32.26
C ALA A 19 -16.31 -20.96 32.14
N LYS A 20 -15.49 -20.76 33.19
CA LYS A 20 -14.39 -19.78 33.15
C LYS A 20 -13.35 -20.15 32.11
N THR A 21 -12.89 -21.40 32.08
CA THR A 21 -11.90 -21.85 31.08
C THR A 21 -12.40 -21.66 29.65
N TYR A 22 -13.68 -21.98 29.39
CA TYR A 22 -14.28 -21.78 28.07
C TYR A 22 -14.41 -20.29 27.72
N SER A 23 -14.82 -19.46 28.69
CA SER A 23 -14.89 -18.01 28.50
C SER A 23 -13.51 -17.41 28.20
N ASP A 24 -12.47 -17.86 28.90
CA ASP A 24 -11.12 -17.34 28.71
C ASP A 24 -10.55 -17.77 27.35
N GLU A 25 -10.83 -19.00 26.93
CA GLU A 25 -10.43 -19.51 25.62
C GLU A 25 -11.13 -18.76 24.47
N THR A 26 -12.44 -18.54 24.59
CA THR A 26 -13.20 -17.77 23.59
C THR A 26 -12.74 -16.33 23.49
N ASN A 27 -12.46 -15.68 24.62
CA ASN A 27 -11.92 -14.32 24.66
C ASN A 27 -10.53 -14.24 24.00
N LYS A 28 -9.64 -15.20 24.29
CA LYS A 28 -8.31 -15.26 23.68
C LYS A 28 -8.38 -15.45 22.16
N ASN A 29 -9.24 -16.36 21.71
CA ASN A 29 -9.44 -16.60 20.28
C ASN A 29 -10.02 -15.37 19.58
N HIS A 30 -10.94 -14.65 20.24
CA HIS A 30 -11.48 -13.41 19.70
C HIS A 30 -10.41 -12.32 19.55
N ALA A 31 -9.54 -12.15 20.55
CA ALA A 31 -8.43 -11.20 20.49
C ALA A 31 -7.43 -11.52 19.35
N ILE A 32 -7.07 -12.80 19.19
CA ILE A 32 -6.18 -13.25 18.10
C ILE A 32 -6.82 -12.95 16.73
N ASN A 33 -8.11 -13.23 16.57
CA ASN A 33 -8.82 -12.98 15.33
C ASN A 33 -8.90 -11.48 15.00
N GLN A 34 -9.12 -10.62 15.99
CA GLN A 34 -9.08 -9.17 15.80
C GLN A 34 -7.69 -8.71 15.33
N GLN A 35 -6.62 -9.17 16.00
CA GLN A 35 -5.25 -8.83 15.62
C GLN A 35 -4.92 -9.28 14.19
N LEU A 36 -5.33 -10.49 13.80
CA LEU A 36 -5.12 -10.99 12.44
C LEU A 36 -5.87 -10.16 11.39
N ALA A 37 -7.10 -9.75 11.70
CA ALA A 37 -7.90 -8.90 10.83
C ALA A 37 -7.24 -7.53 10.63
N GLU A 38 -6.72 -6.91 11.68
CA GLU A 38 -5.97 -5.65 11.60
C GLU A 38 -4.71 -5.79 10.74
N GLN A 39 -3.91 -6.84 10.97
CA GLN A 39 -2.71 -7.11 10.17
C GLN A 39 -3.02 -7.31 8.68
N ASN A 40 -4.13 -7.98 8.37
CA ASN A 40 -4.55 -8.18 6.99
C ASN A 40 -5.05 -6.87 6.36
N ARG A 41 -5.77 -6.04 7.12
CA ARG A 41 -6.19 -4.70 6.66
C ARG A 41 -4.98 -3.85 6.30
N ASP A 42 -3.97 -3.80 7.18
CA ASP A 42 -2.76 -3.02 6.95
C ASP A 42 -1.96 -3.51 5.74
N LYS A 43 -1.89 -4.84 5.54
CA LYS A 43 -1.26 -5.42 4.34
C LYS A 43 -1.99 -5.03 3.05
N ILE A 44 -3.33 -5.08 3.06
CA ILE A 44 -4.15 -4.69 1.91
C ILE A 44 -3.95 -3.21 1.61
N ASP A 45 -4.01 -2.34 2.63
CA ASP A 45 -3.82 -0.90 2.45
C ASP A 45 -2.43 -0.57 1.88
N ASN A 46 -1.39 -1.25 2.36
CA ASN A 46 -0.03 -1.07 1.84
C ASN A 46 0.10 -1.56 0.39
N SER A 47 -0.51 -2.69 0.06
CA SER A 47 -0.53 -3.22 -1.31
C SER A 47 -1.28 -2.29 -2.26
N LEU A 48 -2.45 -1.79 -1.85
CA LEU A 48 -3.24 -0.83 -2.62
C LEU A 48 -2.46 0.46 -2.85
N LYS A 49 -1.85 1.03 -1.81
CA LYS A 49 -0.98 2.21 -1.92
C LYS A 49 0.17 1.99 -2.91
N GLN A 50 0.78 0.80 -2.89
CA GLN A 50 1.86 0.47 -3.83
C GLN A 50 1.37 0.41 -5.27
N VAL A 51 0.21 -0.22 -5.53
CA VAL A 51 -0.37 -0.30 -6.87
C VAL A 51 -0.77 1.09 -7.38
N VAL A 52 -1.48 1.88 -6.57
CA VAL A 52 -1.87 3.26 -6.93
C VAL A 52 -0.64 4.14 -7.16
N ALA A 53 0.40 4.01 -6.33
CA ALA A 53 1.65 4.73 -6.55
C ALA A 53 2.32 4.33 -7.88
N ARG A 54 2.29 3.03 -8.23
CA ARG A 54 2.84 2.54 -9.50
C ARG A 54 2.04 3.04 -10.70
N GLU A 55 0.72 3.07 -10.62
CA GLU A 55 -0.15 3.61 -11.68
C GLU A 55 0.12 5.11 -11.92
N ASN A 56 0.22 5.90 -10.84
CA ASN A 56 0.58 7.32 -10.92
C ASN A 56 1.97 7.57 -11.53
N VAL A 57 2.95 6.69 -11.27
CA VAL A 57 4.30 6.80 -11.84
C VAL A 57 4.33 6.43 -13.32
N HIS A 58 3.53 5.44 -13.74
CA HIS A 58 3.45 5.04 -15.15
C HIS A 58 2.64 6.04 -16.01
N GLY A 59 1.54 6.60 -15.49
CA GLY A 59 0.78 7.65 -16.17
C GLY A 59 1.52 8.99 -16.25
N GLY A 60 2.07 9.46 -15.12
CA GLY A 60 2.68 10.80 -15.04
C GLY A 60 4.04 10.93 -15.74
N ARG A 61 4.77 9.83 -15.98
CA ARG A 61 6.06 9.88 -16.69
C ARG A 61 5.89 10.06 -18.20
N ILE A 62 4.76 9.61 -18.77
CA ILE A 62 4.48 9.75 -20.20
C ILE A 62 3.95 11.16 -20.48
N GLU A 63 2.96 11.64 -19.71
CA GLU A 63 2.38 12.97 -19.89
C GLU A 63 3.41 14.11 -19.78
N ARG A 64 4.30 14.08 -18.78
CA ARG A 64 5.34 15.11 -18.62
C ARG A 64 6.39 15.09 -19.73
N LYS A 65 6.61 13.95 -20.38
CA LYS A 65 7.57 13.84 -21.49
C LYS A 65 6.95 14.42 -22.76
N ASP A 66 5.68 14.11 -23.01
CA ASP A 66 4.92 14.63 -24.16
C ASP A 66 4.69 16.15 -24.08
N GLU A 67 4.43 16.70 -22.90
CA GLU A 67 4.29 18.15 -22.70
C GLU A 67 5.63 18.90 -22.94
N ASN A 68 6.75 18.34 -22.47
CA ASN A 68 8.06 18.92 -22.67
C ASN A 68 8.52 18.84 -24.15
N ASP A 69 8.20 17.76 -24.86
CA ASP A 69 8.55 17.63 -26.28
C ASP A 69 7.67 18.50 -27.18
N LYS A 70 6.36 18.62 -26.89
CA LYS A 70 5.47 19.57 -27.61
C LYS A 70 5.90 21.02 -27.41
N SER A 71 6.26 21.42 -26.19
CA SER A 71 6.69 22.80 -25.91
C SER A 71 8.05 23.15 -26.55
N LYS A 72 8.98 22.19 -26.65
CA LYS A 72 10.25 22.37 -27.38
C LYS A 72 10.04 22.49 -28.89
N GLN A 73 9.20 21.64 -29.49
CA GLN A 73 8.89 21.73 -30.93
C GLN A 73 8.20 23.04 -31.32
N GLN A 74 7.32 23.59 -30.46
CA GLN A 74 6.69 24.89 -30.70
C GLN A 74 7.71 26.05 -30.65
N LYS A 75 8.67 26.01 -29.73
CA LYS A 75 9.74 27.03 -29.63
C LYS A 75 10.67 27.00 -30.84
N GLU A 76 11.01 25.82 -31.37
CA GLU A 76 11.86 25.72 -32.56
C GLU A 76 11.17 26.19 -33.85
N LYS A 77 9.88 25.90 -34.03
CA LYS A 77 9.10 26.41 -35.18
C LYS A 77 9.00 27.94 -35.19
N ASN A 78 8.77 28.57 -34.04
CA ASN A 78 8.71 30.04 -33.94
C ASN A 78 10.07 30.71 -34.16
N LYS A 79 11.18 30.03 -33.88
CA LYS A 79 12.54 30.58 -34.10
C LYS A 79 12.98 30.52 -35.57
N LYS A 80 12.47 29.55 -36.36
CA LYS A 80 12.72 29.46 -37.81
C LYS A 80 11.94 30.50 -38.63
N GLN A 81 10.75 30.92 -38.18
CA GLN A 81 9.94 31.94 -38.87
C GLN A 81 10.44 33.39 -38.67
N LYS A 82 11.37 33.64 -37.74
CA LYS A 82 11.93 34.97 -37.45
C LYS A 82 13.30 35.24 -38.10
N LYS A 83 13.76 34.40 -39.03
CA LYS A 83 14.96 34.71 -39.82
C LYS A 83 14.57 35.52 -41.06
N PRO A 84 15.03 36.77 -41.24
CA PRO A 84 14.86 37.47 -42.51
C PRO A 84 15.68 36.77 -43.60
N GLU A 85 15.06 36.61 -44.77
CA GLU A 85 15.52 35.87 -45.95
C GLU A 85 16.75 36.45 -46.67
N ASN A 86 17.62 37.22 -46.02
CA ASN A 86 18.66 37.94 -46.76
C ASN A 86 19.97 38.12 -45.98
N MET A 87 20.80 37.08 -45.95
CA MET A 87 22.26 37.23 -45.80
C MET A 87 22.98 36.12 -46.58
N PRO A 88 23.80 36.44 -47.59
CA PRO A 88 24.73 35.47 -48.16
C PRO A 88 25.90 35.28 -47.19
N THR A 89 25.98 34.12 -46.55
CA THR A 89 27.16 33.72 -45.78
C THR A 89 28.26 33.33 -46.78
N ILE A 90 29.34 34.11 -46.85
CA ILE A 90 30.54 33.75 -47.60
C ILE A 90 31.46 33.01 -46.62
N ASP A 91 31.61 31.70 -46.82
CA ASP A 91 32.58 30.89 -46.08
C ASP A 91 33.97 31.13 -46.68
N ILE A 92 34.81 31.93 -46.01
CA ILE A 92 36.24 32.02 -46.31
C ILE A 92 36.94 30.92 -45.51
N LYS A 93 37.43 29.91 -46.23
CA LYS A 93 38.29 28.85 -45.68
C LYS A 93 39.74 29.33 -45.70
N ILE A 94 40.37 29.45 -44.53
CA ILE A 94 41.83 29.58 -44.36
C ILE A 94 42.38 28.20 -44.02
#